data_AF-A0A9E4FH20-F1
#
_entry.id   AF-A0A9E4FH20-F1
#
_cell.length_a   1.000
_cell.length_b   1.000
_cell.length_c   1.000
_cell.angle_alpha   90.00
_cell.angle_beta   90.00
_cell.angle_gamma   90.00
#
_symmetry.space_group_name_H-M   'P 1'
#
loop_
_entity.id
_entity.type
_entity.pdbx_description
1 polymer ?
#
loop_
_entity_poly.entity_id
_entity_poly.type
_entity_poly.pdbx_seq_one_letter_code
_entity_poly.pdbx_strand_id
1 'polypeptide(L)'
;VGYAHGGVGEILSHVYPAGRAEAGDVGAVVGKLAAILDDPVAARGAIRDHDFDVDRMCARTLAVYDEVTGDGSPPDQLASSAR
;
A
#
# COMPACT_ATOMS: atom_id res chain seq x y z
N VAL A 1 2.22 4.00 -12.16
CA VAL A 1 2.43 2.88 -13.10
C VAL A 1 3.48 1.96 -12.53
N GLY A 2 3.30 0.65 -12.58
CA GLY A 2 4.22 -0.33 -12.01
C GLY A 2 4.00 -1.74 -12.55
N TYR A 3 4.82 -2.68 -12.09
CA TYR A 3 4.76 -4.06 -12.56
C TYR A 3 3.41 -4.73 -12.27
N ALA A 4 2.98 -5.58 -13.21
CA ALA A 4 1.71 -6.32 -13.12
C ALA A 4 1.78 -7.55 -12.19
N HIS A 5 2.92 -7.83 -11.56
CA HIS A 5 3.18 -8.97 -10.69
C HIS A 5 3.79 -8.54 -9.34
N GLY A 6 3.81 -9.48 -8.38
CA GLY A 6 4.25 -9.24 -7.00
C GLY A 6 3.33 -8.27 -6.25
N GLY A 7 3.79 -7.79 -5.08
CA GLY A 7 2.99 -6.92 -4.22
C GLY A 7 2.53 -5.62 -4.91
N VAL A 8 3.34 -5.05 -5.82
CA VAL A 8 2.94 -3.87 -6.60
C VAL A 8 1.78 -4.21 -7.56
N GLY A 9 1.85 -5.35 -8.24
CA GLY A 9 0.78 -5.81 -9.14
C GLY A 9 -0.52 -6.10 -8.39
N GLU A 10 -0.44 -6.66 -7.20
CA GLU A 10 -1.58 -6.90 -6.31
C GLU A 10 -2.22 -5.59 -5.83
N ILE A 11 -1.42 -4.62 -5.40
CA ILE A 11 -1.93 -3.29 -5.01
C ILE A 11 -2.59 -2.61 -6.22
N LEU A 12 -1.91 -2.57 -7.37
CA LEU A 12 -2.42 -1.92 -8.56
C LEU A 12 -3.70 -2.57 -9.10
N SER A 13 -3.88 -3.89 -8.96
CA SER A 13 -5.12 -4.56 -9.40
C SER A 13 -6.34 -4.11 -8.60
N HIS A 14 -6.14 -3.65 -7.37
CA HIS A 14 -7.20 -3.12 -6.51
C HIS A 14 -7.36 -1.61 -6.71
N VAL A 15 -6.26 -0.86 -6.63
CA VAL A 15 -6.26 0.60 -6.52
C VAL A 15 -6.29 1.32 -7.87
N TYR A 16 -5.52 0.84 -8.85
CA TYR A 16 -5.39 1.50 -10.14
C TYR A 16 -5.01 0.50 -11.26
N PRO A 17 -5.98 -0.31 -11.75
CA PRO A 17 -5.69 -1.43 -12.66
C PRO A 17 -5.03 -0.99 -13.97
N ALA A 18 -5.37 0.20 -14.46
CA ALA A 18 -4.81 0.78 -15.68
C ALA A 18 -3.30 1.03 -15.58
N GLY A 19 -2.76 1.16 -14.35
CA GLY A 19 -1.35 1.41 -14.09
C GLY A 19 -0.45 0.18 -14.11
N ARG A 20 -1.00 -1.04 -14.31
CA ARG A 20 -0.21 -2.28 -14.39
C ARG A 20 0.50 -2.40 -15.73
N ALA A 21 1.76 -2.81 -15.73
CA ALA A 21 2.58 -3.04 -16.91
C ALA A 21 3.38 -4.36 -16.81
N GLU A 22 3.52 -5.06 -17.93
CA GLU A 22 4.33 -6.29 -17.99
C GLU A 22 5.83 -5.98 -17.89
N ALA A 23 6.59 -6.92 -17.34
CA ALA A 23 8.04 -6.76 -17.23
C ALA A 23 8.68 -6.70 -18.62
N GLY A 24 9.51 -5.68 -18.85
CA GLY A 24 10.19 -5.47 -20.14
C GLY A 24 9.36 -4.73 -21.19
N ASP A 25 8.06 -4.50 -20.97
CA ASP A 25 7.24 -3.73 -21.91
C ASP A 25 7.34 -2.23 -21.66
N VAL A 26 8.46 -1.66 -22.10
CA VAL A 26 8.74 -0.22 -22.00
C VAL A 26 7.69 0.61 -22.77
N GLY A 27 7.22 0.10 -23.92
CA GLY A 27 6.22 0.79 -24.74
C GLY A 27 4.90 0.99 -24.00
N ALA A 28 4.41 -0.06 -23.32
CA ALA A 28 3.21 0.03 -22.49
C ALA A 28 3.38 1.02 -21.32
N VAL A 29 4.55 1.05 -20.68
CA VAL A 29 4.84 2.02 -19.61
C VAL A 29 4.78 3.45 -20.15
N VAL A 30 5.44 3.73 -21.28
CA VAL A 30 5.42 5.05 -21.92
C VAL A 30 3.99 5.47 -22.28
N GLY A 31 3.22 4.58 -22.92
CA GLY A 31 1.83 4.88 -23.29
C GLY A 31 0.93 5.19 -22.08
N LYS A 32 1.08 4.45 -20.98
CA LYS A 32 0.34 4.70 -19.74
C LYS A 32 0.73 6.04 -19.10
N LEU A 33 2.02 6.35 -19.06
CA LEU A 33 2.50 7.63 -18.54
C LEU A 33 2.04 8.81 -19.41
N ALA A 34 2.07 8.66 -20.73
CA ALA A 34 1.54 9.66 -21.65
C ALA A 34 0.06 9.93 -21.41
N ALA A 35 -0.76 8.88 -21.27
CA ALA A 35 -2.19 9.02 -20.96
C ALA A 35 -2.44 9.73 -19.61
N ILE A 36 -1.61 9.46 -18.60
CA ILE A 36 -1.68 10.14 -17.28
C ILE A 36 -1.32 11.62 -17.40
N LEU A 37 -0.32 11.96 -18.23
CA LEU A 37 0.13 13.33 -18.41
C LEU A 37 -0.82 14.15 -19.29
N ASP A 38 -1.52 13.50 -20.22
CA ASP A 38 -2.54 14.11 -21.08
C ASP A 38 -3.78 14.52 -20.27
N ASP A 39 -4.25 13.66 -19.35
CA ASP A 39 -5.33 14.00 -18.41
C ASP A 39 -5.03 13.54 -16.96
N PRO A 40 -4.29 14.36 -16.19
CA PRO A 40 -3.97 14.06 -14.80
C PRO A 40 -5.17 14.01 -13.87
N VAL A 41 -6.26 14.73 -14.20
CA VAL A 41 -7.47 14.78 -13.38
C VAL A 41 -8.24 13.47 -13.50
N ALA A 42 -8.47 12.99 -14.73
CA ALA A 42 -9.06 11.69 -14.96
C ALA A 42 -8.19 10.56 -14.38
N ALA A 43 -6.86 10.64 -14.55
CA ALA A 43 -5.95 9.67 -13.98
C ALA A 43 -6.05 9.57 -12.44
N ARG A 44 -6.13 10.70 -11.73
CA ARG A 44 -6.37 10.72 -10.28
C ARG A 44 -7.76 10.21 -9.93
N GLY A 45 -8.80 10.61 -10.66
CA GLY A 45 -10.18 10.17 -10.41
C GLY A 45 -10.40 8.67 -10.62
N ALA A 46 -9.53 8.00 -11.39
CA ALA A 46 -9.55 6.56 -11.59
C ALA A 46 -8.85 5.76 -10.48
N ILE A 47 -8.17 6.42 -9.54
CA ILE A 47 -7.60 5.78 -8.34
C ILE A 47 -8.76 5.47 -7.39
N ARG A 48 -8.91 4.20 -7.03
CA ARG A 48 -9.93 3.75 -6.09
C ARG A 48 -9.45 3.94 -4.66
N ASP A 49 -10.40 4.16 -3.75
CA ASP A 49 -10.13 4.15 -2.31
C ASP A 49 -9.45 2.85 -1.90
N HIS A 50 -8.47 2.97 -1.01
CA HIS A 50 -7.62 1.86 -0.64
C HIS A 50 -7.09 2.00 0.78
N ASP A 51 -6.71 0.86 1.36
CA ASP A 51 -6.24 0.78 2.74
C ASP A 51 -4.71 0.73 2.86
N PHE A 52 -3.97 0.96 1.76
CA PHE A 52 -2.50 1.02 1.72
C PHE A 52 -1.90 2.34 2.22
N ASP A 53 -2.58 2.99 3.16
CA ASP A 53 -2.00 4.11 3.89
C ASP A 53 -0.93 3.61 4.89
N VAL A 54 0.19 4.32 5.01
CA VAL A 54 1.33 3.88 5.82
C VAL A 54 0.94 3.72 7.29
N ASP A 55 0.24 4.68 7.86
CA ASP A 55 -0.14 4.65 9.27
C ASP A 55 -1.07 3.47 9.54
N ARG A 56 -2.04 3.24 8.63
CA ARG A 56 -2.95 2.10 8.73
C ARG A 56 -2.23 0.77 8.57
N MET A 57 -1.30 0.65 7.63
CA MET A 57 -0.52 -0.57 7.43
C MET A 57 0.38 -0.87 8.64
N CYS A 58 1.02 0.15 9.21
CA CYS A 58 1.79 0.05 10.45
C CYS A 58 0.91 -0.40 11.62
N ALA A 59 -0.25 0.24 11.83
CA ALA A 59 -1.18 -0.12 12.89
C ALA A 59 -1.66 -1.58 12.78
N ARG A 60 -2.00 -2.03 11.57
CA ARG A 60 -2.36 -3.44 11.31
C ARG A 60 -1.21 -4.40 11.59
N THR A 61 0.02 -3.99 11.28
CA THR A 61 1.21 -4.81 11.51
C THR A 61 1.49 -4.94 13.02
N LEU A 62 1.39 -3.85 13.78
CA LEU A 62 1.52 -3.87 15.24
C LEU A 62 0.43 -4.72 15.90
N ALA A 63 -0.82 -4.62 15.45
CA ALA A 63 -1.90 -5.46 15.97
C ALA A 63 -1.62 -6.97 15.82
N VAL A 64 -0.95 -7.39 14.73
CA VAL A 64 -0.50 -8.78 14.56
C VAL A 64 0.59 -9.14 15.56
N TYR A 65 1.53 -8.23 15.82
CA TYR A 65 2.54 -8.46 16.85
C TYR A 65 1.92 -8.60 18.24
N ASP A 66 0.99 -7.71 18.60
CA ASP A 66 0.29 -7.74 19.89
C ASP A 66 -0.50 -9.05 20.10
N GLU A 67 -1.12 -9.57 19.02
CA GLU A 67 -1.83 -10.86 19.05
C GLU A 67 -0.88 -12.03 19.36
N VAL A 68 0.32 -12.01 18.79
CA VAL A 68 1.30 -13.10 18.93
C VAL A 68 2.10 -13.00 20.23
N THR A 69 2.39 -11.79 20.71
CA THR A 69 3.13 -11.59 21.97
C THR A 69 2.23 -11.70 23.21
N GLY A 70 0.91 -11.62 23.04
CA GLY A 70 -0.06 -11.75 24.13
C GLY A 70 -0.22 -10.48 24.97
N ASP A 71 0.25 -9.32 24.49
CA ASP A 71 0.11 -8.02 25.18
C ASP A 71 -1.32 -7.43 25.03
N GLY A 72 -2.32 -8.21 25.38
CA GLY A 72 -3.58 -7.68 25.90
C GLY A 72 -3.45 -7.04 27.29
N SER A 73 -2.31 -6.42 27.60
CA SER A 73 -2.00 -5.85 28.93
C SER A 73 -1.86 -4.33 28.85
N PRO A 74 -2.61 -3.55 29.65
CA PRO A 74 -2.68 -2.09 29.53
C PRO A 74 -1.36 -1.38 29.92
N PRO A 75 -1.16 -0.12 29.48
CA PRO A 75 0.14 0.56 29.41
C PRO A 75 0.72 1.05 30.75
N ASP A 76 0.64 0.26 31.83
CA ASP A 76 0.99 0.75 33.18
C ASP A 76 1.97 -0.14 33.99
N GLN A 77 2.62 -1.14 33.38
CA GLN A 77 3.51 -2.05 34.15
C GLN A 77 5.02 -1.86 33.94
N LEU A 78 5.47 -0.93 33.10
CA LEU A 78 6.92 -0.69 32.95
C LEU A 78 7.54 0.21 34.03
N ALA A 79 6.75 0.77 34.96
CA ALA A 79 7.26 1.69 35.99
C ALA A 79 7.65 1.03 37.34
N SER A 80 7.41 -0.27 37.55
CA SER A 80 7.58 -0.90 38.88
C SER A 80 8.68 -1.97 38.96
N SER A 81 9.84 -1.74 38.34
CA SER A 81 11.03 -2.58 38.59
C SER A 81 12.31 -1.77 38.81
N ALA A 82 12.18 -0.60 39.43
CA ALA A 82 13.30 0.15 40.00
C ALA A 82 13.04 0.38 41.50
N ARG A 83 13.26 -0.66 42.32
CA ARG A 83 13.61 -0.53 43.74
C ARG A 83 14.59 -1.62 44.12
#